data_AF-A0A927U614-F1
#
_entry.id   AF-A0A927U614-F1
#
_cell.length_a   1.000
_cell.length_b   1.000
_cell.length_c   1.000
_cell.angle_alpha   90.00
_cell.angle_beta   90.00
_cell.angle_gamma   90.00
#
_symmetry.space_group_name_H-M   'P 1'
#
loop_
_entity.id
_entity.type
_entity.pdbx_description
1 polymer ?
#
loop_
_entity_poly.entity_id
_entity_poly.type
_entity_poly.pdbx_seq_one_letter_code
_entity_poly.pdbx_strand_id
1 'polypeptide(L)'
;MIIPFDLFGLGKYVYTFEEVCREYPELSLNDGAKRIFINTHGKNTEDVSPEFVALMKFIEYNKSEDKINSSPNLDMIVNRVSQVKANEEVGVKYMQRWEEEAIIRHEEREAGREEGREEGTILNIKNLMKNMKLTAEQAMEALGIDKSEFSKYMTML
;
A
#
# COMPACT_ATOMS: atom_id res chain seq x y z
N MET A 1 -4.84 -18.47 3.64
CA MET A 1 -4.63 -17.01 3.56
C MET A 1 -4.90 -16.40 4.93
N ILE A 2 -4.09 -15.44 5.39
CA ILE A 2 -4.32 -14.70 6.64
C ILE A 2 -4.76 -13.28 6.27
N ILE A 3 -5.85 -12.79 6.86
CA ILE A 3 -6.51 -11.54 6.45
C ILE A 3 -6.83 -10.70 7.71
N PRO A 4 -6.53 -9.38 7.71
CA PRO A 4 -6.86 -8.48 8.81
C PRO A 4 -8.29 -7.93 8.74
N PHE A 5 -9.22 -8.73 8.22
CA PHE A 5 -10.65 -8.41 8.19
C PHE A 5 -11.45 -9.68 7.92
N ASP A 6 -12.74 -9.63 8.25
CA ASP A 6 -13.63 -10.75 8.06
C ASP A 6 -14.17 -10.81 6.63
N LEU A 7 -13.61 -11.72 5.83
CA LEU A 7 -13.97 -11.88 4.42
C LEU A 7 -15.43 -12.30 4.22
N PHE A 8 -16.02 -13.03 5.18
CA PHE A 8 -17.35 -13.63 5.03
C PHE A 8 -18.40 -13.04 5.98
N GLY A 9 -17.98 -12.18 6.92
CA GLY A 9 -18.89 -11.48 7.84
C GLY A 9 -19.51 -12.35 8.93
N LEU A 10 -18.98 -13.56 9.17
CA LEU A 10 -19.52 -14.51 10.15
C LEU A 10 -18.79 -14.45 11.50
N GLY A 11 -17.80 -13.57 11.65
CA GLY A 11 -17.05 -13.33 12.88
C GLY A 11 -16.16 -14.49 13.31
N LYS A 12 -15.85 -15.45 12.42
CA LYS A 12 -15.01 -16.60 12.77
C LYS A 12 -13.53 -16.34 12.53
N TYR A 13 -12.67 -16.96 13.34
CA TYR A 13 -11.22 -16.97 13.21
C TYR A 13 -10.73 -17.80 12.02
N VAL A 14 -11.40 -18.92 11.73
CA VAL A 14 -11.00 -19.86 10.67
C VAL A 14 -12.21 -20.23 9.82
N TYR A 15 -12.03 -20.13 8.50
CA TYR A 15 -12.96 -20.64 7.51
C TYR A 15 -12.26 -21.69 6.66
N THR A 16 -12.80 -22.91 6.64
CA THR A 16 -12.28 -24.00 5.83
C THR A 16 -13.27 -24.31 4.73
N PHE A 17 -12.81 -24.27 3.48
CA PHE A 17 -13.60 -24.62 2.31
C PHE A 17 -13.05 -25.89 1.68
N GLU A 18 -13.96 -26.78 1.32
CA GLU A 18 -13.73 -28.01 0.58
C GLU A 18 -14.65 -28.01 -0.65
N GLU A 19 -14.23 -28.67 -1.73
CA GLU A 19 -15.03 -28.77 -2.95
C GLU A 19 -16.17 -29.77 -2.73
N VAL A 20 -17.41 -29.29 -2.78
CA VAL A 20 -18.64 -30.09 -2.65
C VAL A 20 -19.46 -30.05 -3.94
N CYS A 21 -20.15 -31.15 -4.23
CA CYS A 21 -21.06 -31.22 -5.38
C CYS A 21 -22.23 -30.26 -5.17
N ARG A 22 -22.54 -29.47 -6.21
CA ARG A 22 -23.61 -28.46 -6.15
C ARG A 22 -25.00 -29.08 -6.08
N GLU A 23 -25.21 -30.15 -6.83
CA GLU A 23 -26.48 -30.89 -6.91
C GLU A 23 -26.73 -31.73 -5.66
N TYR A 24 -25.64 -32.24 -5.07
CA TYR A 24 -25.67 -33.09 -3.87
C TYR A 24 -24.65 -32.57 -2.84
N PRO A 25 -25.03 -31.61 -1.97
CA PRO A 25 -24.11 -30.98 -1.01
C PRO A 25 -23.45 -31.94 -0.01
N GLU A 26 -24.03 -33.13 0.19
CA GLU A 26 -23.46 -34.19 1.03
C GLU A 26 -22.30 -34.94 0.35
N LEU A 27 -22.16 -34.79 -0.98
CA LEU A 27 -21.12 -35.42 -1.77
C LEU A 27 -19.92 -34.48 -1.92
N SER A 28 -18.87 -34.74 -1.15
CA SER A 28 -17.56 -34.07 -1.30
C SER A 28 -16.71 -34.76 -2.38
N LEU A 29 -15.95 -33.97 -3.14
CA LEU A 29 -15.02 -34.48 -4.15
C LEU A 29 -13.87 -35.31 -3.52
N ASN A 30 -13.57 -35.09 -2.23
CA ASN A 30 -12.55 -35.80 -1.45
C ASN A 30 -11.17 -35.87 -2.13
N ASP A 31 -10.82 -34.87 -2.93
CA ASP A 31 -9.54 -34.75 -3.64
C ASP A 31 -8.37 -34.31 -2.73
N GLY A 32 -8.66 -34.02 -1.46
CA GLY A 32 -7.69 -33.54 -0.47
C GLY A 32 -7.45 -32.02 -0.53
N ALA A 33 -8.09 -31.28 -1.44
CA ALA A 33 -7.94 -29.84 -1.55
C ALA A 33 -8.75 -29.13 -0.45
N LYS A 34 -8.05 -28.43 0.45
CA LYS A 34 -8.67 -27.57 1.47
C LYS A 34 -8.16 -26.14 1.36
N ARG A 35 -9.06 -25.17 1.34
CA ARG A 35 -8.72 -23.74 1.35
C ARG A 35 -9.05 -23.17 2.72
N ILE A 36 -8.04 -22.73 3.45
CA ILE A 36 -8.19 -22.17 4.80
C ILE A 36 -7.98 -20.66 4.75
N PHE A 37 -8.97 -19.92 5.23
CA PHE A 37 -8.91 -18.49 5.48
C PHE A 37 -8.88 -18.24 6.97
N ILE A 38 -7.90 -17.43 7.40
CA ILE A 38 -7.72 -17.05 8.80
C ILE A 38 -8.02 -15.56 8.90
N ASN A 39 -9.01 -15.22 9.72
CA ASN A 39 -9.40 -13.85 10.04
C ASN A 39 -8.83 -13.49 11.42
N THR A 40 -7.95 -12.50 11.47
CA THR A 40 -7.32 -12.09 12.74
C THR A 40 -8.31 -11.44 13.70
N HIS A 41 -9.43 -10.90 13.20
CA HIS A 41 -10.51 -10.28 13.99
C HIS A 41 -11.65 -11.24 14.33
N GLY A 42 -11.41 -12.56 14.28
CA GLY A 42 -12.38 -13.54 14.75
C GLY A 42 -12.79 -13.29 16.20
N LYS A 43 -14.01 -13.68 16.55
CA LYS A 43 -14.58 -13.52 17.91
C LYS A 43 -14.94 -14.85 18.55
N ASN A 44 -15.00 -15.93 17.77
CA ASN A 44 -15.35 -17.27 18.24
C ASN A 44 -14.17 -17.95 18.93
N THR A 45 -13.87 -17.54 20.17
CA THR A 45 -12.78 -18.14 20.95
C THR A 45 -13.06 -19.57 21.42
N GLU A 46 -14.30 -20.05 21.31
CA GLU A 46 -14.71 -21.40 21.71
C GLU A 46 -14.28 -22.48 20.70
N ASP A 47 -14.19 -22.13 19.42
CA ASP A 47 -13.89 -23.07 18.33
C ASP A 47 -12.37 -23.23 18.08
N VAL A 48 -11.53 -22.43 18.75
CA VAL A 48 -10.09 -22.37 18.53
C VAL A 48 -9.32 -22.43 19.84
N SER A 49 -8.06 -22.87 19.79
CA SER A 49 -7.25 -22.93 21.01
C SER A 49 -6.96 -21.53 21.55
N PRO A 50 -6.84 -21.37 22.89
CA PRO A 50 -6.44 -20.09 23.50
C PRO A 50 -5.10 -19.57 22.98
N GLU A 51 -4.17 -20.48 22.65
CA GLU A 51 -2.88 -20.14 22.05
C GLU A 51 -3.02 -19.52 20.66
N PHE A 52 -3.95 -20.04 19.84
CA PHE A 52 -4.22 -19.49 18.51
C PHE A 52 -4.80 -18.08 18.61
N VAL A 53 -5.73 -17.85 19.54
CA VAL A 53 -6.29 -16.52 19.81
C VAL A 53 -5.20 -15.53 20.22
N ALA A 54 -4.29 -15.95 21.11
CA ALA A 54 -3.16 -15.13 21.54
C ALA A 54 -2.22 -14.78 20.37
N LEU A 55 -1.94 -15.74 19.48
CA LEU A 55 -1.16 -15.50 18.27
C LEU A 55 -1.84 -14.50 17.33
N MET A 56 -3.15 -14.63 17.10
CA MET A 56 -3.90 -13.71 16.23
C MET A 56 -3.85 -12.27 16.78
N LYS A 57 -4.06 -12.10 18.09
CA LYS A 57 -3.93 -10.80 18.77
C LYS A 57 -2.52 -10.20 18.63
N PHE A 58 -1.48 -11.04 18.76
CA PHE A 58 -0.10 -10.59 18.59
C PHE A 58 0.17 -10.08 17.17
N ILE A 59 -0.32 -10.79 16.15
CA ILE A 59 -0.18 -10.39 14.73
C ILE A 59 -0.88 -9.04 14.49
N GLU A 60 -2.08 -8.85 15.05
CA GLU A 60 -2.88 -7.63 14.84
C GLU A 60 -2.28 -6.42 15.55
N TYR A 61 -1.97 -6.53 16.84
CA TYR A 61 -1.63 -5.37 17.67
C TYR A 61 -0.13 -5.20 17.93
N ASN A 62 0.73 -6.16 17.52
CA ASN A 62 2.14 -6.22 17.92
C ASN A 62 2.34 -6.14 19.45
N LYS A 63 1.29 -6.38 20.24
CA LYS A 63 1.28 -6.23 21.69
C LYS A 63 1.32 -7.60 22.34
N SER A 64 2.34 -7.80 23.16
CA SER A 64 2.52 -8.95 24.07
C SER A 64 1.90 -8.69 25.45
N GLU A 65 1.02 -7.70 25.58
CA GLU A 65 0.45 -7.28 26.88
C GLU A 65 -0.47 -8.36 27.49
N ASP A 66 -1.11 -9.18 26.66
CA ASP A 66 -1.95 -10.29 27.11
C ASP A 66 -1.11 -11.54 27.43
N LYS A 67 -0.24 -11.48 28.45
CA LYS A 67 0.51 -12.64 29.01
C LYS A 67 -0.39 -13.76 29.57
N ILE A 68 -1.70 -13.57 29.60
CA ILE A 68 -2.68 -14.48 30.19
C ILE A 68 -2.72 -15.83 29.45
N ASN A 69 -2.30 -15.89 28.18
CA ASN A 69 -2.29 -17.12 27.36
C ASN A 69 -0.91 -17.37 26.71
N SER A 70 0.18 -17.06 27.42
CA SER A 70 1.54 -17.24 26.91
C SER A 70 1.88 -18.73 26.79
N SER A 71 1.92 -19.25 25.57
CA SER A 71 2.50 -20.56 25.29
C SER A 71 3.99 -20.43 24.98
N PRO A 72 4.81 -21.47 25.25
CA PRO A 72 6.24 -21.43 24.93
C PRO A 72 6.54 -21.10 23.46
N ASN A 73 5.64 -21.49 22.55
CA ASN A 73 5.75 -21.20 21.12
C ASN A 73 5.52 -19.71 20.82
N LEU A 74 4.52 -19.09 21.46
CA LEU A 74 4.26 -17.66 21.32
C LEU A 74 5.42 -16.84 21.87
N ASP A 75 5.96 -17.22 23.02
CA ASP A 75 7.14 -16.57 23.61
C ASP A 75 8.37 -16.66 22.70
N MET A 76 8.59 -17.80 22.05
CA MET A 76 9.66 -17.95 21.06
C MET A 76 9.48 -17.00 19.87
N ILE A 77 8.26 -16.87 19.34
CA ILE A 77 7.94 -15.96 18.24
C ILE A 77 8.16 -14.51 18.66
N VAL A 78 7.62 -14.10 19.82
CA VAL A 78 7.78 -12.74 20.37
C VAL A 78 9.26 -12.40 20.57
N ASN A 79 10.05 -13.33 21.11
CA ASN A 79 11.49 -13.14 21.30
C ASN A 79 12.23 -13.01 19.97
N ARG A 80 11.89 -13.84 18.97
CA ARG A 80 12.51 -13.75 17.65
C ARG A 80 12.19 -12.43 16.95
N VAL A 81 10.93 -12.00 17.01
CA VAL A 81 10.50 -10.69 16.48
C VAL A 81 11.23 -9.56 17.20
N SER A 82 11.38 -9.65 18.52
CA SER A 82 12.09 -8.64 19.30
C SER A 82 13.58 -8.57 18.95
N GLN A 83 14.24 -9.72 18.75
CA GLN A 83 15.64 -9.77 18.28
C GLN A 83 15.80 -9.16 16.88
N VAL A 84 14.86 -9.40 15.97
CA VAL A 84 14.89 -8.79 14.63
C VAL A 84 14.65 -7.28 14.72
N LYS A 85 13.71 -6.83 15.55
CA LYS A 85 13.47 -5.39 15.79
C LYS A 85 14.67 -4.69 16.44
N ALA A 86 15.38 -5.38 17.32
CA ALA A 86 16.59 -4.87 17.98
C ALA A 86 17.84 -4.99 17.09
N ASN A 87 17.77 -5.66 15.95
CA ASN A 87 18.88 -5.77 15.02
C ASN A 87 19.07 -4.42 14.31
N GLU A 88 20.11 -3.71 14.72
CA GLU A 88 20.52 -2.40 14.21
C GLU A 88 20.69 -2.40 12.69
N GLU A 89 21.13 -3.50 12.08
CA GLU A 89 21.27 -3.63 10.62
C GLU A 89 19.91 -3.52 9.90
N VAL A 90 18.84 -4.05 10.49
CA VAL A 90 17.48 -3.92 9.96
C VAL A 90 16.98 -2.48 10.12
N GLY A 91 17.30 -1.84 11.26
CA GLY A 91 16.98 -0.43 11.49
C GLY A 91 17.66 0.49 10.48
N VAL A 92 18.95 0.29 10.19
CA VAL A 92 19.71 1.06 9.20
C VAL A 92 19.13 0.89 7.79
N LYS A 93 18.81 -0.35 7.38
CA LYS A 93 18.17 -0.60 6.07
C LYS A 93 16.81 0.08 5.94
N TYR A 94 16.03 0.13 7.03
CA TYR A 94 14.76 0.85 7.06
C TYR A 94 14.95 2.37 6.95
N MET A 95 15.93 2.94 7.64
CA MET A 95 16.24 4.38 7.55
C MET A 95 16.70 4.78 6.15
N GLN A 96 17.59 3.99 5.54
CA GLN A 96 18.07 4.23 4.17
C GLN A 96 16.92 4.23 3.15
N ARG A 97 16.04 3.21 3.20
CA ARG A 97 14.87 3.19 2.31
C ARG A 97 13.97 4.40 2.51
N TRP A 98 13.77 4.81 3.76
CA TRP A 98 12.93 5.99 4.05
C TRP A 98 13.53 7.28 3.50
N GLU A 99 14.85 7.47 3.60
CA GLU A 99 15.57 8.60 3.00
C GLU A 99 15.46 8.58 1.47
N GLU A 100 15.66 7.43 0.83
CA GLU A 100 15.51 7.25 -0.62
C GLU A 100 14.08 7.60 -1.08
N GLU A 101 13.05 7.07 -0.41
CA GLU A 101 11.66 7.38 -0.74
C GLU A 101 11.31 8.86 -0.54
N ALA A 102 11.90 9.50 0.48
CA ALA A 102 11.70 10.92 0.74
C ALA A 102 12.32 11.79 -0.37
N ILE A 103 13.52 11.44 -0.83
CA ILE A 103 14.19 12.12 -1.95
C ILE A 103 13.38 11.95 -3.23
N ILE A 104 13.00 10.71 -3.59
CA ILE A 104 12.21 10.43 -4.79
C ILE A 104 10.91 11.24 -4.77
N ARG A 105 10.17 11.22 -3.67
CA ARG A 105 8.91 11.97 -3.55
C ARG A 105 9.11 13.49 -3.67
N HIS A 106 10.24 14.00 -3.22
CA HIS A 106 10.57 15.42 -3.36
C HIS A 106 10.90 15.75 -4.82
N GLU A 107 11.75 14.96 -5.46
CA GLU A 107 12.12 15.13 -6.88
C GLU A 107 10.90 15.01 -7.80
N GLU A 108 10.05 14.01 -7.60
CA GLU A 108 8.80 13.84 -8.36
C GLU A 108 7.86 15.04 -8.19
N ARG A 109 7.76 15.59 -6.98
CA ARG A 109 6.92 16.77 -6.71
C ARG A 109 7.47 18.02 -7.38
N GLU A 110 8.79 18.22 -7.37
CA GLU A 110 9.43 19.34 -8.05
C GLU A 110 9.28 19.19 -9.57
N ALA A 111 9.56 18.01 -10.13
CA ALA A 111 9.38 17.72 -11.54
C ALA A 111 7.93 17.96 -12.00
N GLY A 112 6.93 17.47 -11.24
CA GLY A 112 5.52 17.69 -11.57
C GLY A 112 5.08 19.16 -11.45
N ARG A 113 5.73 19.96 -10.59
CA ARG A 113 5.49 21.42 -10.54
C ARG A 113 6.10 22.13 -11.73
N GLU A 114 7.31 21.73 -12.14
CA GLU A 114 7.98 22.26 -13.33
C GLU A 114 7.13 21.97 -14.57
N GLU A 115 6.75 20.70 -14.76
CA GLU A 115 5.89 20.25 -15.87
C GLU A 115 4.55 21.00 -15.88
N GLY A 116 3.87 21.11 -14.72
CA GLY A 116 2.62 21.87 -14.63
C GLY A 116 2.75 23.36 -14.95
N ARG A 117 3.89 23.99 -14.66
CA ARG A 117 4.18 25.37 -15.08
C ARG A 117 4.41 25.46 -16.57
N GLU A 118 5.16 24.53 -17.15
CA GLU A 118 5.42 24.49 -18.59
C GLU A 118 4.12 24.26 -19.37
N GLU A 119 3.33 23.26 -19.00
CA GLU A 119 2.03 22.97 -19.60
C GLU A 119 1.06 24.16 -19.48
N GLY A 120 0.99 24.79 -18.30
CA GLY A 120 0.19 25.99 -18.09
C GLY A 120 0.64 27.16 -18.98
N THR A 121 1.95 27.31 -19.16
CA THR A 121 2.52 28.35 -20.02
C THR A 121 2.19 28.08 -21.50
N ILE A 122 2.35 26.84 -21.97
CA ILE A 122 1.98 26.41 -23.32
C ILE A 122 0.48 26.63 -23.57
N LEU A 123 -0.37 26.27 -22.61
CA LEU A 123 -1.81 26.48 -22.71
C LEU A 123 -2.16 27.97 -22.84
N ASN A 124 -1.49 28.82 -22.06
CA ASN A 124 -1.66 30.28 -22.15
C ASN A 124 -1.21 30.82 -23.51
N ILE A 125 -0.06 30.36 -24.04
CA ILE A 125 0.41 30.74 -25.38
C ILE A 125 -0.63 30.33 -26.44
N LYS A 126 -1.10 29.08 -26.41
CA LYS A 126 -2.12 28.57 -27.35
C LYS A 126 -3.43 29.37 -27.27
N ASN A 127 -3.85 29.76 -26.07
CA ASN A 127 -5.03 30.59 -25.87
C ASN A 127 -4.87 32.00 -26.46
N LEU A 128 -3.71 32.63 -26.27
CA LEU A 128 -3.41 33.95 -26.84
C LEU A 128 -3.37 33.89 -28.38
N MET A 129 -2.73 32.86 -28.95
CA MET A 129 -2.70 32.65 -30.39
C MET A 129 -4.11 32.49 -30.97
N LYS A 130 -4.97 31.69 -30.32
CA LYS A 130 -6.33 31.42 -30.79
C LYS A 130 -7.27 32.62 -30.64
N ASN A 131 -7.27 33.27 -29.47
CA ASN A 131 -8.26 34.28 -29.13
C ASN A 131 -7.86 35.69 -29.60
N MET A 132 -6.57 36.00 -29.60
CA MET A 132 -6.05 37.32 -30.01
C MET A 132 -5.38 37.30 -31.39
N LYS A 133 -5.32 36.14 -32.07
CA LYS A 133 -4.66 35.97 -33.38
C LYS A 133 -3.19 36.42 -33.38
N LEU A 134 -2.53 36.31 -32.23
CA LEU A 134 -1.11 36.61 -32.08
C LEU A 134 -0.27 35.47 -32.67
N THR A 135 0.94 35.79 -33.13
CA THR A 135 1.95 34.76 -33.40
C THR A 135 2.45 34.15 -32.09
N ALA A 136 3.06 32.97 -32.14
CA ALA A 136 3.64 32.33 -30.96
C ALA A 136 4.69 33.23 -30.28
N GLU A 137 5.51 33.94 -31.05
CA GLU A 137 6.50 34.90 -30.53
C GLU A 137 5.83 36.08 -29.82
N GLN A 138 4.79 36.67 -30.42
CA GLN A 138 4.05 37.78 -29.81
C GLN A 138 3.31 37.35 -28.54
N ALA A 139 2.76 36.13 -28.52
CA ALA A 139 2.12 35.57 -27.33
C ALA A 139 3.13 35.32 -26.20
N MET A 140 4.34 34.82 -26.51
CA MET A 140 5.40 34.64 -25.53
C MET A 140 5.95 35.97 -25.00
N GLU A 141 6.14 36.98 -25.87
CA GLU A 141 6.52 38.34 -25.44
C GLU A 141 5.44 38.96 -24.54
N ALA A 142 4.15 38.78 -24.85
CA ALA A 142 3.04 39.28 -24.04
C ALA A 142 2.95 38.59 -22.65
N LEU A 143 3.39 37.34 -22.55
CA LEU A 143 3.49 36.60 -21.29
C LEU A 143 4.76 36.93 -20.50
N GLY A 144 5.66 37.77 -21.04
CA GLY A 144 6.90 38.16 -20.39
C GLY A 144 7.93 37.03 -20.30
N ILE A 145 7.85 36.03 -21.18
CA ILE A 145 8.81 34.93 -21.25
C ILE A 145 10.14 35.48 -21.76
N ASP A 146 11.27 35.03 -21.20
CA ASP A 146 12.59 35.45 -21.64
C ASP A 146 12.88 34.92 -23.05
N LYS A 147 13.53 35.74 -23.90
CA LYS A 147 13.83 35.36 -25.29
C LYS A 147 14.72 34.13 -25.40
N SER A 148 15.53 33.83 -24.38
CA SER A 148 16.35 32.61 -24.33
C SER A 148 15.49 31.33 -24.23
N GLU A 149 14.28 31.42 -23.68
CA GLU A 149 13.35 30.29 -23.52
C GLU A 149 12.40 30.11 -24.71
N PHE A 150 12.39 31.04 -25.67
CA PHE A 150 11.46 30.96 -26.81
C PHE A 150 11.67 29.69 -27.62
N SER A 151 12.92 29.28 -27.82
CA SER A 151 13.25 28.04 -28.53
C SER A 151 12.64 26.82 -27.83
N LYS A 152 12.68 26.78 -26.49
CA LYS A 152 12.11 25.69 -25.68
C LYS A 152 10.61 25.59 -25.87
N TYR A 153 9.87 26.70 -25.72
CA TYR A 153 8.41 26.65 -25.88
C TYR A 153 7.98 26.47 -27.34
N MET A 154 8.74 26.98 -28.31
CA MET A 154 8.47 26.76 -29.73
C MET A 154 8.56 25.30 -30.16
N THR A 155 9.41 24.48 -29.54
CA THR A 155 9.46 23.04 -29.83
C THR A 155 8.31 22.27 -29.21
N MET A 156 7.65 22.82 -28.19
CA MET A 156 6.54 22.20 -27.45
C MET A 156 5.14 22.66 -27.92
N LEU A 157 5.05 23.70 -28.75
CA LEU A 157 3.79 24.28 -29.26
C LEU A 157 3.19 23.46 -30.41
#